data_AF-A0A833ZTR4-F1
#
_entry.id   AF-A0A833ZTR4-F1
#
_cell.length_a   1.000
_cell.length_b   1.000
_cell.length_c   1.000
_cell.angle_alpha   90.00
_cell.angle_beta   90.00
_cell.angle_gamma   90.00
#
_symmetry.space_group_name_H-M   'P 1'
#
loop_
_entity.id
_entity.type
_entity.pdbx_description
1 polymer ?
#
loop_
_entity_poly.entity_id
_entity_poly.type
_entity_poly.pdbx_seq_one_letter_code
_entity_poly.pdbx_strand_id
1 'polypeptide(L)'
;MDYESPKMIAAGHTYEMTISVFDDLHPSHTVTVTIIVQIAPANDFSPVFKAAYYSFSVPETSKAFYKVGRVTAIDEDYPPNCVTYKIINGDIQVIQIFWIHPLSGMIELTTQPDYETVKQYNLTVEGVDCDRFHPRTAITMVTVDIKDENDEAPVCIPPLYKAIILDNVVAGTNVNGFKLNCHDRDSQDFEMHFEIVSGNENHHFGFDPTRGSNTPKLIVKSPFNFESGAELQRRFHLVVHITDDNLKYGKATKPRTGTAIIDIYVTRANVPLRPTTSPEQRKGLTILYTAINTYTSSDWYIPFIFTLMAVFFAGLFSWVCFLLWGYGNIMKCCQKMDKEISKPKPKPKGINHIAGGTNQTEKIVMENRNKKLEVLTETVVYETIFDGEAIDPVSGNMYEYNSRTGARKWKKTPPLAPGVVLGKHVLPPRVPPF
;
A
#
# COMPACT_ATOMS: atom_id res chain seq x y z
N MET A 1 -55.04 -7.51 -6.75
CA MET A 1 -55.29 -8.19 -5.47
C MET A 1 -53.92 -8.38 -4.84
N ASP A 2 -53.77 -8.11 -3.56
CA ASP A 2 -52.53 -8.24 -2.80
C ASP A 2 -52.26 -9.73 -2.54
N TYR A 3 -51.26 -10.31 -3.21
CA TYR A 3 -50.97 -11.75 -3.24
C TYR A 3 -50.46 -12.25 -1.89
N GLU A 4 -49.75 -11.37 -1.18
CA GLU A 4 -49.11 -11.51 0.12
C GLU A 4 -50.11 -11.37 1.27
N SER A 5 -51.30 -10.80 1.03
CA SER A 5 -52.30 -10.59 2.06
C SER A 5 -52.72 -11.90 2.77
N PRO A 6 -52.93 -11.89 4.10
CA PRO A 6 -53.27 -13.10 4.85
C PRO A 6 -54.52 -13.85 4.34
N LYS A 7 -55.45 -13.13 3.69
CA LYS A 7 -56.64 -13.72 3.06
C LYS A 7 -56.31 -14.48 1.78
N MET A 8 -55.37 -13.99 0.97
CA MET A 8 -54.92 -14.69 -0.25
C MET A 8 -54.15 -15.96 0.06
N ILE A 9 -53.26 -15.89 1.06
CA ILE A 9 -52.50 -17.05 1.55
C ILE A 9 -53.46 -18.12 2.07
N ALA A 10 -54.45 -17.75 2.87
CA ALA A 10 -55.47 -18.68 3.39
C ALA A 10 -56.37 -19.30 2.30
N ALA A 11 -56.53 -18.62 1.16
CA ALA A 11 -57.27 -19.11 -0.01
C ALA A 11 -56.41 -19.90 -1.01
N GLY A 12 -55.13 -20.15 -0.73
CA GLY A 12 -54.24 -20.88 -1.65
C GLY A 12 -54.06 -20.19 -3.01
N HIS A 13 -54.13 -18.85 -3.03
CA HIS A 13 -53.98 -18.01 -4.22
C HIS A 13 -54.93 -18.34 -5.40
N THR A 14 -56.04 -19.03 -5.11
CA THR A 14 -56.98 -19.52 -6.12
C THR A 14 -58.41 -19.09 -5.79
N TYR A 15 -59.09 -18.49 -6.76
CA TYR A 15 -60.51 -18.17 -6.67
C TYR A 15 -61.32 -19.07 -7.58
N GLU A 16 -62.35 -19.71 -7.03
CA GLU A 16 -63.35 -20.45 -7.79
C GLU A 16 -64.63 -19.61 -7.91
N MET A 17 -65.12 -19.43 -9.14
CA MET A 17 -66.35 -18.71 -9.43
C MET A 17 -67.24 -19.57 -10.33
N THR A 18 -68.47 -19.84 -9.91
CA THR A 18 -69.46 -20.58 -10.72
C THR A 18 -70.39 -19.60 -11.40
N ILE A 19 -70.36 -19.54 -12.73
CA ILE A 19 -71.33 -18.82 -13.54
C ILE A 19 -72.48 -19.78 -13.89
N SER A 20 -73.69 -19.43 -13.47
CA SER A 20 -74.91 -20.15 -13.86
C SER A 20 -75.63 -19.37 -14.96
N VAL A 21 -75.88 -20.02 -16.09
CA VAL A 21 -76.68 -19.50 -17.20
C VAL A 21 -77.96 -20.31 -17.28
N PHE A 22 -79.11 -19.64 -17.30
CA PHE A 22 -80.43 -20.27 -17.37
C PHE A 22 -81.27 -19.63 -18.48
N ASP A 23 -82.23 -20.38 -19.03
CA ASP A 23 -83.24 -19.86 -19.94
C ASP A 23 -84.56 -19.51 -19.22
N ASP A 24 -85.40 -18.69 -19.85
CA ASP A 24 -86.70 -18.27 -19.30
C ASP A 24 -87.82 -19.33 -19.49
N LEU A 25 -87.46 -20.57 -19.82
CA LEU A 25 -88.41 -21.67 -20.03
C LEU A 25 -88.90 -22.26 -18.69
N HIS A 26 -89.99 -23.02 -18.76
CA HIS A 26 -90.64 -23.62 -17.59
C HIS A 26 -90.92 -25.12 -17.85
N PRO A 27 -90.15 -26.05 -17.26
CA PRO A 27 -89.00 -25.82 -16.37
C PRO A 27 -87.80 -25.22 -17.11
N SER A 28 -87.02 -24.39 -16.39
CA SER A 28 -85.82 -23.75 -16.93
C SER A 28 -84.66 -24.74 -17.01
N HIS A 29 -83.87 -24.66 -18.08
CA HIS A 29 -82.60 -25.37 -18.20
C HIS A 29 -81.46 -24.48 -17.72
N THR A 30 -80.75 -24.93 -16.67
CA THR A 30 -79.57 -24.24 -16.13
C THR A 30 -78.28 -24.99 -16.47
N VAL A 31 -77.27 -24.26 -16.96
CA VAL A 31 -75.90 -24.74 -17.18
C VAL A 31 -74.96 -23.97 -16.26
N THR A 32 -74.09 -24.67 -15.53
CA THR A 32 -73.08 -24.08 -14.66
C THR A 32 -71.69 -24.25 -15.24
N VAL A 33 -70.90 -23.17 -15.26
CA VAL A 33 -69.50 -23.15 -15.68
C VAL A 33 -68.63 -22.65 -14.53
N THR A 34 -67.67 -23.46 -14.11
CA THR A 34 -66.68 -23.05 -13.11
C THR A 34 -65.49 -22.36 -13.78
N ILE A 35 -65.18 -21.16 -13.32
CA ILE A 35 -63.96 -20.41 -13.64
C ILE A 35 -63.01 -20.51 -12.45
N ILE A 36 -61.79 -20.96 -12.70
CA ILE A 36 -60.70 -20.98 -11.72
C ILE A 36 -59.74 -19.85 -12.08
N VAL A 37 -59.58 -18.87 -11.19
CA VAL A 37 -58.62 -17.78 -11.32
C VAL A 37 -57.46 -18.03 -10.36
N GLN A 38 -56.27 -18.26 -10.91
CA GLN A 38 -55.04 -18.36 -10.14
C GLN A 38 -54.33 -17.01 -10.17
N ILE A 39 -53.88 -16.54 -9.00
CA ILE A 39 -53.07 -15.33 -8.91
C ILE A 39 -51.60 -15.73 -8.94
N ALA A 40 -50.83 -15.09 -9.82
CA ALA A 40 -49.39 -15.25 -9.89
C ALA A 40 -48.69 -14.29 -8.90
N PRO A 41 -47.55 -14.67 -8.31
CA PRO A 41 -46.72 -13.75 -7.53
C PRO A 41 -46.19 -12.62 -8.43
N ALA A 42 -45.96 -11.46 -7.81
CA ALA A 42 -45.28 -10.32 -8.42
C ALA A 42 -44.13 -9.86 -7.50
N ASN A 43 -43.13 -9.19 -8.05
CA ASN A 43 -42.13 -8.47 -7.27
C ASN A 43 -42.71 -7.08 -6.97
N ASP A 44 -43.30 -6.92 -5.79
CA ASP A 44 -44.05 -5.74 -5.38
C ASP A 44 -43.31 -4.90 -4.33
N PHE A 45 -42.44 -5.53 -3.53
CA PHE A 45 -41.61 -4.89 -2.50
C PHE A 45 -40.15 -4.74 -2.95
N SER A 46 -39.46 -3.71 -2.46
CA SER A 46 -38.01 -3.58 -2.64
C SER A 46 -37.30 -4.08 -1.38
N PRO A 47 -36.07 -4.65 -1.48
CA PRO A 47 -35.27 -4.97 -0.31
C PRO A 47 -35.10 -3.77 0.65
N VAL A 48 -35.12 -4.00 1.96
CA VAL A 48 -34.92 -2.96 2.98
C VAL A 48 -33.78 -3.36 3.92
N PHE A 49 -32.73 -2.53 4.02
CA PHE A 49 -31.65 -2.74 4.99
C PHE A 49 -32.14 -2.54 6.43
N LYS A 50 -31.71 -3.41 7.34
CA LYS A 50 -32.04 -3.36 8.78
C LYS A 50 -31.58 -2.08 9.48
N ALA A 51 -30.59 -1.39 8.92
CA ALA A 51 -30.11 -0.09 9.38
C ALA A 51 -29.88 0.82 8.17
N ALA A 52 -30.16 2.12 8.35
CA ALA A 52 -29.94 3.12 7.30
C ALA A 52 -28.44 3.36 7.00
N TYR A 53 -27.58 3.16 8.01
CA TYR A 53 -26.13 3.24 7.92
C TYR A 53 -25.49 2.19 8.84
N TYR A 54 -24.28 1.75 8.47
CA TYR A 54 -23.47 0.83 9.27
C TYR A 54 -22.10 1.47 9.56
N SER A 55 -21.56 1.21 10.75
CA SER A 55 -20.19 1.59 11.13
C SER A 55 -19.48 0.37 11.69
N PHE A 56 -18.28 0.11 11.18
CA PHE A 56 -17.39 -0.96 11.61
C PHE A 56 -15.98 -0.41 11.85
N SER A 57 -15.16 -1.16 12.58
CA SER A 57 -13.77 -0.78 12.83
C SER A 57 -12.84 -1.97 12.70
N VAL A 58 -11.67 -1.81 12.06
CA VAL A 58 -10.70 -2.89 11.85
C VAL A 58 -9.28 -2.42 12.22
N PRO A 59 -8.52 -3.15 13.05
CA PRO A 59 -7.09 -2.90 13.26
C PRO A 59 -6.32 -3.01 11.96
N GLU A 60 -5.38 -2.12 11.68
CA GLU A 60 -4.63 -2.17 10.42
C GLU A 60 -3.76 -3.42 10.26
N THR A 61 -3.26 -3.96 11.38
CA THR A 61 -2.56 -5.25 11.43
C THR A 61 -3.44 -6.47 11.09
N SER A 62 -4.71 -6.26 10.70
CA SER A 62 -5.64 -7.31 10.27
C SER A 62 -5.34 -7.79 8.85
N LYS A 63 -5.16 -9.09 8.71
CA LYS A 63 -4.83 -9.74 7.43
C LYS A 63 -6.05 -9.92 6.54
N ALA A 64 -5.80 -10.26 5.27
CA ALA A 64 -6.84 -10.74 4.35
C ALA A 64 -7.71 -11.84 4.97
N PHE A 65 -8.98 -11.90 4.55
CA PHE A 65 -10.07 -12.72 5.10
C PHE A 65 -10.50 -12.36 6.54
N TYR A 66 -10.02 -11.23 7.10
CA TYR A 66 -10.57 -10.70 8.34
C TYR A 66 -12.03 -10.26 8.15
N LYS A 67 -12.88 -10.58 9.12
CA LYS A 67 -14.32 -10.35 9.11
C LYS A 67 -14.65 -8.97 9.70
N VAL A 68 -14.86 -7.99 8.83
CA VAL A 68 -15.06 -6.57 9.20
C VAL A 68 -16.44 -6.35 9.84
N GLY A 69 -17.50 -6.85 9.20
CA GLY A 69 -18.87 -6.64 9.65
C GLY A 69 -19.90 -7.21 8.68
N ARG A 70 -21.18 -7.22 9.06
CA ARG A 70 -22.26 -7.76 8.22
C ARG A 70 -23.37 -6.73 8.03
N VAL A 71 -23.74 -6.47 6.79
CA VAL A 71 -24.99 -5.79 6.43
C VAL A 71 -26.10 -6.80 6.24
N THR A 72 -27.36 -6.39 6.37
CA THR A 72 -28.51 -7.29 6.14
C THR A 72 -29.69 -6.47 5.65
N ALA A 73 -30.25 -6.90 4.53
CA ALA A 73 -31.54 -6.47 4.03
C ALA A 73 -32.55 -7.62 4.09
N ILE A 74 -33.83 -7.27 4.11
CA ILE A 74 -34.98 -8.17 4.09
C ILE A 74 -35.85 -7.73 2.91
N ASP A 75 -36.40 -8.70 2.20
CA ASP A 75 -37.47 -8.49 1.23
C ASP A 75 -38.78 -9.08 1.79
N GLU A 76 -39.91 -8.44 1.49
CA GLU A 76 -41.23 -8.83 2.01
C GLU A 76 -42.12 -9.56 0.96
N ASP A 77 -41.67 -9.68 -0.30
CA ASP A 77 -42.33 -10.51 -1.33
C ASP A 77 -42.49 -11.99 -0.88
N TYR A 78 -43.53 -12.68 -1.38
CA TYR A 78 -43.73 -14.11 -1.17
C TYR A 78 -43.59 -14.93 -2.48
N PRO A 79 -42.78 -16.01 -2.52
CA PRO A 79 -41.93 -16.54 -1.44
C PRO A 79 -40.76 -15.59 -1.11
N PRO A 80 -40.24 -15.60 0.14
CA PRO A 80 -39.24 -14.65 0.63
C PRO A 80 -38.07 -14.47 -0.33
N ASN A 81 -37.96 -13.28 -0.93
CA ASN A 81 -36.99 -13.03 -1.98
C ASN A 81 -35.55 -13.05 -1.47
N CYS A 82 -34.69 -13.73 -2.23
CA CYS A 82 -33.26 -13.83 -1.98
C CYS A 82 -32.55 -12.50 -2.28
N VAL A 83 -32.16 -11.75 -1.24
CA VAL A 83 -31.33 -10.55 -1.43
C VAL A 83 -29.86 -10.91 -1.64
N THR A 84 -29.29 -10.40 -2.74
CA THR A 84 -27.86 -10.48 -3.06
C THR A 84 -27.17 -9.13 -2.85
N TYR A 85 -25.94 -9.14 -2.32
CA TYR A 85 -25.21 -7.93 -1.92
C TYR A 85 -24.01 -7.67 -2.82
N LYS A 86 -23.77 -6.40 -3.17
CA LYS A 86 -22.55 -5.96 -3.85
C LYS A 86 -22.14 -4.55 -3.42
N ILE A 87 -20.84 -4.27 -3.37
CA ILE A 87 -20.32 -2.90 -3.20
C ILE A 87 -20.41 -2.23 -4.57
N ILE A 88 -21.21 -1.17 -4.70
CA ILE A 88 -21.43 -0.45 -5.96
C ILE A 88 -20.62 0.82 -6.10
N ASN A 89 -20.18 1.42 -4.99
CA ASN A 89 -19.39 2.64 -5.00
C ASN A 89 -18.54 2.75 -3.72
N GLY A 90 -17.49 3.55 -3.80
CA GLY A 90 -16.52 3.82 -2.75
C GLY A 90 -15.30 4.49 -3.36
N ASP A 91 -14.39 5.02 -2.54
CA ASP A 91 -13.13 5.58 -3.04
C ASP A 91 -12.35 4.54 -3.86
N ILE A 92 -11.52 4.98 -4.81
CA ILE A 92 -10.84 4.09 -5.78
C ILE A 92 -10.06 2.94 -5.11
N GLN A 93 -9.60 3.15 -3.87
CA GLN A 93 -8.89 2.16 -3.06
C GLN A 93 -9.82 1.07 -2.46
N VAL A 94 -11.10 1.36 -2.22
CA VAL A 94 -12.07 0.46 -1.55
C VAL A 94 -12.18 -0.91 -2.24
N ILE A 95 -12.17 -0.92 -3.58
CA ILE A 95 -12.33 -2.13 -4.40
C ILE A 95 -11.14 -3.10 -4.23
N GLN A 96 -9.99 -2.62 -3.74
CA GLN A 96 -8.82 -3.45 -3.47
C GLN A 96 -8.74 -3.96 -2.02
N ILE A 97 -9.36 -3.24 -1.07
CA ILE A 97 -9.28 -3.53 0.38
C ILE A 97 -10.46 -4.39 0.87
N PHE A 98 -11.65 -4.26 0.29
CA PHE A 98 -12.87 -4.92 0.78
C PHE A 98 -13.56 -5.77 -0.27
N TRP A 99 -14.05 -6.93 0.18
CA TRP A 99 -14.99 -7.78 -0.54
C TRP A 99 -16.26 -7.98 0.29
N ILE A 100 -17.40 -8.17 -0.38
CA ILE A 100 -18.66 -8.53 0.27
C ILE A 100 -19.16 -9.88 -0.26
N HIS A 101 -19.51 -10.78 0.67
CA HIS A 101 -20.06 -12.09 0.33
C HIS A 101 -21.50 -11.95 -0.19
N PRO A 102 -21.79 -12.31 -1.45
CA PRO A 102 -23.02 -11.91 -2.13
C PRO A 102 -24.30 -12.48 -1.50
N LEU A 103 -24.25 -13.64 -0.84
CA LEU A 103 -25.42 -14.26 -0.20
C LEU A 103 -25.58 -13.95 1.31
N SER A 104 -24.58 -13.36 1.97
CA SER A 104 -24.58 -13.24 3.44
C SER A 104 -24.38 -11.82 3.97
N GLY A 105 -24.07 -10.87 3.09
CA GLY A 105 -23.79 -9.47 3.45
C GLY A 105 -22.53 -9.30 4.29
N MET A 106 -21.71 -10.35 4.42
CA MET A 106 -20.46 -10.34 5.20
C MET A 106 -19.37 -9.57 4.43
N ILE A 107 -18.86 -8.50 5.01
CA ILE A 107 -17.75 -7.70 4.49
C ILE A 107 -16.45 -8.24 5.09
N GLU A 108 -15.49 -8.56 4.22
CA GLU A 108 -14.19 -9.13 4.60
C GLU A 108 -13.04 -8.35 3.92
N LEU A 109 -11.87 -8.32 4.55
CA LEU A 109 -10.67 -7.74 3.97
C LEU A 109 -10.11 -8.61 2.83
N THR A 110 -9.73 -8.02 1.71
CA THR A 110 -8.95 -8.67 0.64
C THR A 110 -7.45 -8.45 0.78
N THR A 111 -7.04 -7.34 1.37
CA THR A 111 -5.65 -6.99 1.70
C THR A 111 -5.57 -6.38 3.10
N GLN A 112 -4.35 -6.22 3.63
CA GLN A 112 -4.13 -5.49 4.87
C GLN A 112 -4.34 -3.98 4.60
N PRO A 113 -5.18 -3.26 5.38
CA PRO A 113 -5.26 -1.80 5.32
C PRO A 113 -4.08 -1.17 6.08
N ASP A 114 -3.87 0.13 5.85
CA ASP A 114 -2.75 0.94 6.34
C ASP A 114 -3.35 2.28 6.78
N TYR A 115 -3.25 2.60 8.08
CA TYR A 115 -3.86 3.77 8.71
C TYR A 115 -3.16 5.06 8.26
N GLU A 116 -1.85 5.04 8.08
CA GLU A 116 -1.04 6.17 7.61
C GLU A 116 -1.41 6.57 6.18
N THR A 117 -1.89 5.61 5.37
CA THR A 117 -2.34 5.83 4.00
C THR A 117 -3.84 6.17 3.93
N VAL A 118 -4.74 5.41 4.58
CA VAL A 118 -6.19 5.72 4.64
C VAL A 118 -6.81 5.32 5.99
N LYS A 119 -7.26 6.33 6.74
CA LYS A 119 -7.83 6.18 8.10
C LYS A 119 -9.29 5.72 8.13
N GLN A 120 -10.05 5.95 7.05
CA GLN A 120 -11.47 5.62 6.98
C GLN A 120 -11.87 5.34 5.53
N TYR A 121 -12.69 4.32 5.33
CA TYR A 121 -13.28 3.97 4.05
C TYR A 121 -14.80 4.09 4.10
N ASN A 122 -15.39 4.72 3.08
CA ASN A 122 -16.83 4.82 2.91
C ASN A 122 -17.27 3.96 1.72
N LEU A 123 -18.09 2.94 2.00
CA LEU A 123 -18.63 2.01 1.01
C LEU A 123 -20.12 2.26 0.80
N THR A 124 -20.56 2.21 -0.45
CA THR A 124 -21.96 2.15 -0.83
C THR A 124 -22.30 0.72 -1.19
N VAL A 125 -23.13 0.06 -0.39
CA VAL A 125 -23.55 -1.32 -0.61
C VAL A 125 -24.96 -1.35 -1.17
N GLU A 126 -25.15 -2.06 -2.26
CA GLU A 126 -26.47 -2.35 -2.84
C GLU A 126 -26.91 -3.76 -2.44
N GLY A 127 -28.18 -3.89 -2.04
CA GLY A 127 -28.91 -5.13 -1.98
C GLY A 127 -29.86 -5.20 -3.18
N VAL A 128 -29.83 -6.30 -3.93
CA VAL A 128 -30.67 -6.57 -5.09
C VAL A 128 -31.49 -7.82 -4.77
N ASP A 129 -32.80 -7.82 -5.04
CA ASP A 129 -33.60 -9.06 -4.95
C ASP A 129 -33.18 -10.09 -6.02
N CYS A 130 -33.89 -11.20 -6.11
CA CYS A 130 -33.59 -12.26 -7.08
C CYS A 130 -34.65 -12.44 -8.18
N ASP A 131 -35.53 -11.45 -8.41
CA ASP A 131 -36.37 -11.44 -9.60
C ASP A 131 -35.51 -11.25 -10.86
N ARG A 132 -35.77 -12.07 -11.87
CA ARG A 132 -34.93 -12.14 -13.07
C ARG A 132 -35.30 -11.13 -14.15
N PHE A 133 -36.49 -10.55 -14.08
CA PHE A 133 -37.08 -9.73 -15.13
C PHE A 133 -37.18 -8.26 -14.72
N HIS A 134 -37.49 -8.00 -13.44
CA HIS A 134 -37.70 -6.68 -12.86
C HIS A 134 -37.04 -6.58 -11.47
N PRO A 135 -35.73 -6.84 -11.33
CA PRO A 135 -35.05 -6.76 -10.04
C PRO A 135 -35.11 -5.35 -9.48
N ARG A 136 -35.47 -5.25 -8.20
CA ARG A 136 -35.45 -4.03 -7.40
C ARG A 136 -34.23 -4.01 -6.50
N THR A 137 -33.85 -2.81 -6.09
CA THR A 137 -32.65 -2.58 -5.28
C THR A 137 -32.91 -1.63 -4.13
N ALA A 138 -32.05 -1.74 -3.12
CA ALA A 138 -31.87 -0.72 -2.10
C ALA A 138 -30.38 -0.52 -1.83
N ILE A 139 -30.05 0.62 -1.22
CA ILE A 139 -28.68 1.06 -0.98
C ILE A 139 -28.52 1.44 0.49
N THR A 140 -27.38 1.10 1.09
CA THR A 140 -26.95 1.57 2.41
C THR A 140 -25.51 2.08 2.37
N MET A 141 -25.19 3.00 3.27
CA MET A 141 -23.82 3.45 3.49
C MET A 141 -23.17 2.65 4.62
N VAL A 142 -21.91 2.26 4.42
CA VAL A 142 -21.07 1.58 5.41
C VAL A 142 -19.79 2.38 5.58
N THR A 143 -19.49 2.81 6.79
CA THR A 143 -18.21 3.42 7.15
C THR A 143 -17.34 2.38 7.87
N VAL A 144 -16.09 2.25 7.44
CA VAL A 144 -15.09 1.38 8.09
C VAL A 144 -13.93 2.23 8.57
N ASP A 145 -13.79 2.35 9.87
CA ASP A 145 -12.69 3.06 10.54
C ASP A 145 -11.48 2.13 10.69
N ILE A 146 -10.32 2.54 10.19
CA ILE A 146 -9.06 1.83 10.46
C ILE A 146 -8.55 2.26 11.83
N LYS A 147 -8.17 1.27 12.64
CA LYS A 147 -7.56 1.47 13.95
C LYS A 147 -6.05 1.35 13.84
N ASP A 148 -5.44 2.51 14.06
CA ASP A 148 -4.06 2.74 14.47
C ASP A 148 -3.55 1.67 15.47
N GLU A 149 -2.50 0.95 15.09
CA GLU A 149 -1.75 0.00 15.88
C GLU A 149 -0.25 0.10 15.56
N ASN A 150 0.60 0.25 16.58
CA ASN A 150 2.06 0.44 16.46
C ASN A 150 2.79 -0.64 15.62
N ASP A 151 2.95 -0.38 14.33
CA ASP A 151 3.43 -1.34 13.33
C ASP A 151 4.57 -0.88 12.41
N GLU A 152 4.84 0.42 12.33
CA GLU A 152 6.10 0.98 11.84
C GLU A 152 7.20 0.92 12.92
N ALA A 153 8.30 1.66 12.72
CA ALA A 153 9.35 1.83 13.72
C ALA A 153 10.07 3.17 13.51
N PRO A 154 10.70 3.77 14.55
CA PRO A 154 11.36 5.07 14.41
C PRO A 154 12.50 5.06 13.39
N VAL A 155 12.53 6.05 12.49
CA VAL A 155 13.56 6.21 11.46
C VAL A 155 14.27 7.56 11.64
N CYS A 156 15.59 7.52 11.79
CA CYS A 156 16.42 8.72 11.86
C CYS A 156 16.97 9.12 10.49
N ILE A 157 16.93 10.43 10.20
CA ILE A 157 17.35 11.01 8.93
C ILE A 157 18.47 12.03 9.18
N PRO A 158 19.68 11.84 8.62
CA PRO A 158 20.17 10.65 7.91
C PRO A 158 20.33 9.42 8.83
N PRO A 159 20.40 8.18 8.29
CA PRO A 159 20.62 6.98 9.11
C PRO A 159 22.05 6.88 9.70
N LEU A 160 23.02 7.54 9.06
CA LEU A 160 24.40 7.65 9.50
C LEU A 160 24.75 9.13 9.74
N TYR A 161 25.07 9.46 10.98
CA TYR A 161 25.57 10.77 11.38
C TYR A 161 27.10 10.74 11.57
N LYS A 162 27.74 11.89 11.38
CA LYS A 162 29.20 12.05 11.56
C LYS A 162 29.51 13.30 12.37
N ALA A 163 30.40 13.17 13.35
CA ALA A 163 30.89 14.28 14.17
C ALA A 163 32.41 14.24 14.33
N ILE A 164 33.02 15.42 14.47
CA ILE A 164 34.45 15.56 14.79
C ILE A 164 34.54 16.47 16.02
N ILE A 165 35.13 15.99 17.11
CA ILE A 165 35.29 16.74 18.36
C ILE A 165 36.74 16.74 18.82
N LEU A 166 37.07 17.69 19.70
CA LEU A 166 38.38 17.73 20.34
C LEU A 166 38.41 16.83 21.58
N ASP A 167 39.60 16.36 21.94
CA ASP A 167 39.82 15.55 23.16
C ASP A 167 39.63 16.34 24.46
N ASN A 168 39.85 17.65 24.44
CA ASN A 168 39.68 18.57 25.56
C ASN A 168 38.22 19.03 25.80
N VAL A 169 37.24 18.39 25.15
CA VAL A 169 35.81 18.71 25.30
C VAL A 169 35.32 18.34 26.71
N VAL A 170 34.58 19.28 27.32
CA VAL A 170 34.12 19.18 28.71
C VAL A 170 32.85 18.32 28.81
N ALA A 171 32.74 17.52 29.88
CA ALA A 171 31.52 16.76 30.14
C ALA A 171 30.29 17.69 30.26
N GLY A 172 29.16 17.25 29.71
CA GLY A 172 27.92 18.03 29.61
C GLY A 172 27.79 18.89 28.35
N THR A 173 28.85 19.12 27.57
CA THR A 173 28.71 19.84 26.30
C THR A 173 28.02 18.99 25.24
N ASN A 174 27.12 19.61 24.47
CA ASN A 174 26.65 19.05 23.22
C ASN A 174 27.80 18.98 22.18
N VAL A 175 27.90 17.86 21.48
CA VAL A 175 28.83 17.60 20.38
C VAL A 175 28.50 18.52 19.18
N ASN A 176 29.13 19.70 19.09
CA ASN A 176 29.02 20.64 17.93
C ASN A 176 27.59 21.06 17.50
N GLY A 177 26.61 21.05 18.39
CA GLY A 177 25.20 21.31 18.05
C GLY A 177 24.46 20.08 17.49
N PHE A 178 25.06 18.89 17.57
CA PHE A 178 24.50 17.63 17.10
C PHE A 178 23.14 17.35 17.74
N LYS A 179 22.19 16.98 16.88
CA LYS A 179 20.90 16.41 17.22
C LYS A 179 20.66 15.24 16.30
N LEU A 180 20.09 14.16 16.83
CA LEU A 180 19.37 13.23 15.96
C LEU A 180 18.12 13.93 15.41
N ASN A 181 17.55 13.39 14.34
CA ASN A 181 16.25 13.82 13.81
C ASN A 181 15.52 12.56 13.37
N CYS A 182 14.69 12.05 14.26
CA CYS A 182 14.01 10.77 14.09
C CYS A 182 12.50 10.98 14.02
N HIS A 183 11.85 10.23 13.15
CA HIS A 183 10.43 10.32 12.88
C HIS A 183 9.84 8.92 12.96
N ASP A 184 8.66 8.82 13.53
CA ASP A 184 7.83 7.63 13.54
C ASP A 184 6.49 8.02 12.91
N ARG A 185 5.81 7.10 12.24
CA ARG A 185 4.57 7.42 11.51
C ARG A 185 3.33 7.26 12.39
N ASP A 186 3.40 6.35 13.36
CA ASP A 186 2.32 5.94 14.26
C ASP A 186 2.38 6.80 15.53
N SER A 187 3.60 7.06 16.01
CA SER A 187 3.87 7.73 17.29
C SER A 187 4.01 9.26 17.15
N GLN A 188 3.55 10.01 18.15
CA GLN A 188 3.79 11.45 18.22
C GLN A 188 5.26 11.77 18.55
N ASP A 189 5.74 12.93 18.09
CA ASP A 189 7.13 13.44 18.16
C ASP A 189 7.84 13.39 19.53
N PHE A 190 7.16 13.08 20.61
CA PHE A 190 7.68 13.07 21.98
C PHE A 190 7.66 11.68 22.65
N GLU A 191 7.25 10.60 21.97
CA GLU A 191 7.12 9.26 22.56
C GLU A 191 8.27 8.31 22.16
N MET A 192 9.50 8.85 22.10
CA MET A 192 10.73 8.12 21.75
C MET A 192 11.74 8.08 22.91
N HIS A 193 12.43 6.96 23.04
CA HIS A 193 13.57 6.70 23.92
C HIS A 193 14.83 6.36 23.13
N PHE A 194 15.98 6.88 23.58
CA PHE A 194 17.27 6.74 22.92
C PHE A 194 18.30 6.07 23.83
N GLU A 195 18.90 4.98 23.35
CA GLU A 195 19.93 4.21 24.05
C GLU A 195 21.13 3.95 23.13
N ILE A 196 22.36 4.11 23.66
CA ILE A 196 23.57 3.77 22.91
C ILE A 196 24.00 2.36 23.31
N VAL A 197 23.69 1.38 22.47
CA VAL A 197 23.85 -0.06 22.77
C VAL A 197 25.22 -0.62 22.41
N SER A 198 26.00 0.05 21.55
CA SER A 198 27.34 -0.40 21.18
C SER A 198 28.26 0.78 20.80
N GLY A 199 29.57 0.52 20.82
CA GLY A 199 30.64 1.46 20.46
C GLY A 199 30.96 2.58 21.47
N ASN A 200 30.18 2.70 22.55
CA ASN A 200 30.35 3.72 23.58
C ASN A 200 31.37 3.30 24.66
N GLU A 201 32.61 3.09 24.25
CA GLU A 201 33.71 2.70 25.16
C GLU A 201 33.83 3.73 26.31
N ASN A 202 34.03 3.24 27.55
CA ASN A 202 34.08 4.03 28.79
C ASN A 202 32.86 4.97 29.04
N HIS A 203 31.75 4.74 28.35
CA HIS A 203 30.55 5.59 28.40
C HIS A 203 30.83 7.07 28.15
N HIS A 204 31.72 7.39 27.21
CA HIS A 204 32.07 8.76 26.84
C HIS A 204 30.89 9.60 26.32
N PHE A 205 29.84 8.97 25.79
CA PHE A 205 28.70 9.64 25.16
C PHE A 205 27.36 9.29 25.82
N GLY A 206 26.37 10.17 25.66
CA GLY A 206 24.97 9.92 26.02
C GLY A 206 24.04 10.93 25.35
N PHE A 207 22.73 10.72 25.48
CA PHE A 207 21.72 11.66 24.98
C PHE A 207 21.17 12.56 26.08
N ASP A 208 20.72 13.76 25.69
CA ASP A 208 20.00 14.71 26.52
C ASP A 208 18.88 15.42 25.72
N PRO A 209 17.60 15.22 26.06
CA PRO A 209 17.11 14.19 26.98
C PRO A 209 17.26 12.79 26.37
N THR A 210 17.17 11.73 27.19
CA THR A 210 17.14 10.33 26.71
C THR A 210 15.74 9.84 26.33
N ARG A 211 14.69 10.61 26.64
CA ARG A 211 13.27 10.36 26.33
C ARG A 211 12.56 11.69 26.05
N GLY A 212 11.36 11.65 25.46
CA GLY A 212 10.51 12.84 25.37
C GLY A 212 10.83 13.78 24.21
N SER A 213 11.57 13.34 23.20
CA SER A 213 12.04 14.20 22.10
C SER A 213 12.48 13.40 20.87
N ASN A 214 11.93 13.72 19.71
CA ASN A 214 12.40 13.29 18.39
C ASN A 214 13.81 13.80 17.99
N THR A 215 14.34 14.83 18.68
CA THR A 215 15.60 15.51 18.36
C THR A 215 16.58 15.60 19.54
N PRO A 216 16.93 14.47 20.18
CA PRO A 216 17.82 14.46 21.34
C PRO A 216 19.22 14.94 20.97
N LYS A 217 19.87 15.61 21.92
CA LYS A 217 21.23 16.11 21.78
C LYS A 217 22.23 15.05 22.18
N LEU A 218 23.26 14.82 21.36
CA LEU A 218 24.39 14.02 21.78
C LEU A 218 25.32 14.86 22.66
N ILE A 219 25.59 14.38 23.88
CA ILE A 219 26.45 15.03 24.88
C ILE A 219 27.63 14.14 25.27
N VAL A 220 28.76 14.77 25.60
CA VAL A 220 29.90 14.09 26.22
C VAL A 220 29.60 13.86 27.70
N LYS A 221 29.71 12.63 28.19
CA LYS A 221 29.46 12.23 29.58
C LYS A 221 30.74 12.12 30.41
N SER A 222 31.84 11.67 29.83
CA SER A 222 33.14 11.54 30.50
C SER A 222 34.28 12.05 29.60
N PRO A 223 35.31 12.71 30.17
CA PRO A 223 36.40 13.32 29.38
C PRO A 223 37.31 12.26 28.74
N PHE A 224 37.93 12.60 27.61
CA PHE A 224 38.84 11.71 26.91
C PHE A 224 40.25 11.75 27.50
N ASN A 225 40.84 10.59 27.78
CA ASN A 225 42.24 10.47 28.19
C ASN A 225 43.05 9.82 27.07
N PHE A 226 43.79 10.63 26.31
CA PHE A 226 44.67 10.13 25.25
C PHE A 226 46.08 9.92 25.80
N GLU A 227 46.54 8.66 25.80
CA GLU A 227 47.92 8.36 26.15
C GLU A 227 48.93 9.07 25.23
N SER A 228 50.04 9.50 25.82
CA SER A 228 51.03 10.36 25.17
C SER A 228 51.99 9.54 24.29
N GLY A 229 51.52 9.04 23.14
CA GLY A 229 52.38 8.26 22.24
C GLY A 229 51.94 8.12 20.78
N ALA A 230 50.74 7.60 20.49
CA ALA A 230 50.44 7.02 19.17
C ALA A 230 49.25 7.63 18.43
N GLU A 231 48.10 7.81 19.08
CA GLU A 231 46.86 8.20 18.39
C GLU A 231 46.66 9.72 18.34
N LEU A 232 46.61 10.27 17.13
CA LEU A 232 46.20 11.67 16.87
C LEU A 232 44.67 11.83 16.78
N GLN A 233 43.97 10.72 16.52
CA GLN A 233 42.53 10.64 16.32
C GLN A 233 42.03 9.26 16.74
N ARG A 234 40.96 9.21 17.54
CA ARG A 234 40.23 7.98 17.89
C ARG A 234 38.84 8.01 17.27
N ARG A 235 38.37 6.89 16.70
CA ARG A 235 37.02 6.76 16.14
C ARG A 235 36.15 5.96 17.09
N PHE A 236 34.98 6.48 17.41
CA PHE A 236 33.89 5.76 18.05
C PHE A 236 32.81 5.50 17.00
N HIS A 237 32.31 4.26 16.94
CA HIS A 237 31.27 3.83 16.02
C HIS A 237 30.03 3.45 16.82
N LEU A 238 29.21 4.44 17.16
CA LEU A 238 28.08 4.25 18.06
C LEU A 238 26.89 3.64 17.32
N VAL A 239 26.32 2.58 17.89
CA VAL A 239 25.01 2.06 17.49
C VAL A 239 23.99 2.57 18.50
N VAL A 240 22.97 3.27 17.99
CA VAL A 240 21.91 3.89 18.77
C VAL A 240 20.60 3.17 18.47
N HIS A 241 19.89 2.74 19.51
CA HIS A 241 18.52 2.29 19.42
C HIS A 241 17.57 3.42 19.74
N ILE A 242 16.49 3.49 18.95
CA ILE A 242 15.41 4.43 19.12
C ILE A 242 14.16 3.58 19.28
N THR A 243 13.61 3.58 20.49
CA THR A 243 12.40 2.83 20.81
C THR A 243 11.27 3.84 20.95
N ASP A 244 10.26 3.76 20.08
CA ASP A 244 8.96 4.30 20.44
C ASP A 244 8.51 3.57 21.72
N ASP A 245 8.10 4.33 22.73
CA ASP A 245 7.37 3.72 23.83
C ASP A 245 5.85 3.86 23.64
N ASN A 246 5.40 4.65 22.66
CA ASN A 246 4.01 4.92 22.24
C ASN A 246 3.05 5.00 23.45
N LEU A 247 3.54 5.66 24.51
CA LEU A 247 3.33 5.23 25.89
C LEU A 247 2.17 5.97 26.56
N LYS A 248 1.07 6.29 25.84
CA LYS A 248 0.00 7.08 26.46
C LYS A 248 -1.47 6.90 26.07
N TYR A 249 -1.90 5.79 25.47
CA TYR A 249 -3.35 5.49 25.34
C TYR A 249 -3.83 4.11 25.83
N GLY A 250 -3.10 3.49 26.76
CA GLY A 250 -3.65 2.39 27.59
C GLY A 250 -3.99 1.07 26.88
N LYS A 251 -3.69 0.97 25.58
CA LYS A 251 -3.57 -0.31 24.87
C LYS A 251 -2.15 -0.83 25.01
N ALA A 252 -2.00 -2.13 25.19
CA ALA A 252 -0.68 -2.78 25.19
C ALA A 252 -0.21 -3.07 23.74
N THR A 253 0.08 -2.00 23.00
CA THR A 253 0.89 -2.09 21.78
C THR A 253 2.30 -2.55 22.17
N LYS A 254 2.95 -3.33 21.30
CA LYS A 254 4.36 -3.70 21.52
C LYS A 254 5.22 -2.53 21.01
N PRO A 255 6.17 -2.01 21.80
CA PRO A 255 7.08 -0.99 21.33
C PRO A 255 7.89 -1.52 20.14
N ARG A 256 8.31 -0.64 19.25
CA ARG A 256 9.14 -0.97 18.09
C ARG A 256 10.53 -0.36 18.30
N THR A 257 11.48 -0.76 17.45
CA THR A 257 12.88 -0.35 17.60
C THR A 257 13.46 0.03 16.24
N GLY A 258 13.83 1.30 16.12
CA GLY A 258 14.69 1.87 15.09
C GLY A 258 16.17 1.77 15.43
N THR A 259 17.04 2.01 14.45
CA THR A 259 18.50 2.07 14.66
C THR A 259 19.10 3.24 13.90
N ALA A 260 19.97 4.01 14.56
CA ALA A 260 20.79 5.04 13.95
C ALA A 260 22.27 4.81 14.30
N ILE A 261 23.16 5.32 13.44
CA ILE A 261 24.60 5.12 13.58
C ILE A 261 25.29 6.47 13.68
N ILE A 262 26.25 6.60 14.61
CA ILE A 262 27.03 7.83 14.79
C ILE A 262 28.53 7.50 14.76
N ASP A 263 29.21 7.95 13.71
CA ASP A 263 30.66 7.96 13.65
C ASP A 263 31.21 9.24 14.29
N ILE A 264 31.95 9.11 15.39
CA ILE A 264 32.57 10.24 16.09
C ILE A 264 34.08 10.12 16.00
N TYR A 265 34.72 11.17 15.49
CA TYR A 265 36.17 11.28 15.44
C TYR A 265 36.64 12.26 16.51
N VAL A 266 37.32 11.76 17.53
CA VAL A 266 37.91 12.56 18.60
C VAL A 266 39.36 12.84 18.24
N THR A 267 39.71 14.09 17.97
CA THR A 267 41.06 14.52 17.57
C THR A 267 41.75 15.33 18.67
N ARG A 268 43.06 15.16 18.81
CA ARG A 268 43.85 15.89 19.82
C ARG A 268 43.87 17.40 19.57
N ALA A 269 43.52 18.20 20.58
CA ALA A 269 43.50 19.66 20.51
C ALA A 269 44.90 20.29 20.33
N ASN A 270 45.94 19.60 20.82
CA ASN A 270 47.32 20.05 20.77
C ASN A 270 48.17 19.20 19.81
N VAL A 271 48.19 19.58 18.53
CA VAL A 271 49.32 19.28 17.64
C VAL A 271 50.26 20.49 17.67
N PRO A 272 51.51 20.37 18.15
CA PRO A 272 52.48 21.44 18.01
C PRO A 272 52.73 21.69 16.52
N LEU A 273 52.52 22.92 16.06
CA LEU A 273 52.95 23.36 14.74
C LEU A 273 54.47 23.12 14.64
N ARG A 274 54.90 22.10 13.88
CA ARG A 274 56.27 22.06 13.41
C ARG A 274 56.48 23.32 12.55
N PRO A 275 57.53 24.12 12.78
CA PRO A 275 57.78 25.31 11.98
C PRO A 275 58.30 24.90 10.59
N THR A 276 57.40 24.61 9.66
CA THR A 276 57.74 24.49 8.24
C THR A 276 57.98 25.88 7.68
N THR A 277 59.24 26.24 7.50
CA THR A 277 59.66 27.41 6.74
C THR A 277 59.35 27.23 5.26
N SER A 278 58.17 27.67 4.82
CA SER A 278 57.90 28.08 3.44
C SER A 278 56.61 28.92 3.37
N PRO A 279 56.65 30.16 2.83
CA PRO A 279 55.47 31.02 2.76
C PRO A 279 54.75 30.91 1.42
N GLU A 280 53.87 29.92 1.23
CA GLU A 280 52.95 29.88 0.08
C GLU A 280 51.47 29.80 0.47
N GLN A 281 50.93 31.00 0.69
CA GLN A 281 49.66 31.47 0.15
C GLN A 281 48.41 30.57 0.33
N ARG A 282 47.62 30.89 1.35
CA ARG A 282 46.17 30.58 1.37
C ARG A 282 45.50 31.11 0.08
N LYS A 283 44.91 30.22 -0.71
CA LYS A 283 43.82 30.53 -1.66
C LYS A 283 42.68 29.54 -1.44
N GLY A 284 41.45 30.03 -1.66
CA GLY A 284 40.21 29.49 -1.11
C GLY A 284 39.99 27.98 -1.27
N LEU A 285 39.41 27.39 -0.22
CA LEU A 285 38.81 26.06 -0.26
C LEU A 285 37.50 26.14 -1.08
N THR A 286 37.57 25.91 -2.39
CA THR A 286 36.38 25.74 -3.22
C THR A 286 35.74 24.40 -2.90
N ILE A 287 34.68 24.39 -2.11
CA ILE A 287 33.89 23.19 -1.82
C ILE A 287 33.16 22.79 -3.11
N LEU A 288 33.68 21.77 -3.78
CA LEU A 288 33.05 21.17 -4.95
C LEU A 288 31.94 20.22 -4.47
N TYR A 289 30.68 20.66 -4.54
CA TYR A 289 29.53 19.77 -4.40
C TYR A 289 29.42 18.89 -5.65
N THR A 290 30.09 17.74 -5.65
CA THR A 290 29.71 16.64 -6.55
C THR A 290 28.42 16.04 -6.02
N ALA A 291 27.29 16.52 -6.55
CA ALA A 291 25.98 15.90 -6.38
C ALA A 291 25.99 14.54 -7.09
N ILE A 292 26.45 13.51 -6.39
CA ILE A 292 26.32 12.12 -6.82
C ILE A 292 24.87 11.74 -6.56
N ASN A 293 24.06 11.64 -7.62
CA ASN A 293 22.70 11.12 -7.55
C ASN A 293 22.75 9.62 -7.21
N THR A 294 22.83 9.30 -5.92
CA THR A 294 22.75 7.94 -5.41
C THR A 294 21.29 7.51 -5.37
N TYR A 295 20.80 6.97 -6.49
CA TYR A 295 19.53 6.25 -6.52
C TYR A 295 19.62 5.02 -5.61
N THR A 296 18.63 4.81 -4.76
CA THR A 296 18.57 3.61 -3.92
C THR A 296 18.08 2.42 -4.73
N SER A 297 18.33 1.18 -4.27
CA SER A 297 17.97 -0.01 -5.05
C SER A 297 16.46 -0.21 -5.27
N SER A 298 15.61 0.51 -4.52
CA SER A 298 14.16 0.59 -4.72
C SER A 298 13.75 1.51 -5.89
N ASP A 299 14.62 2.42 -6.32
CA ASP A 299 14.29 3.51 -7.26
C ASP A 299 14.48 3.12 -8.73
N TRP A 300 14.58 1.82 -9.03
CA TRP A 300 14.83 1.28 -10.38
C TRP A 300 13.80 1.73 -11.43
N TYR A 301 12.60 2.08 -10.99
CA TYR A 301 11.52 2.56 -11.85
C TYR A 301 11.76 4.00 -12.36
N ILE A 302 12.58 4.81 -11.69
CA ILE A 302 12.85 6.20 -12.10
C ILE A 302 13.53 6.27 -13.49
N PRO A 303 14.68 5.63 -13.75
CA PRO A 303 15.26 5.61 -15.09
C PRO A 303 14.36 4.90 -16.12
N PHE A 304 13.54 3.93 -15.70
CA PHE A 304 12.56 3.28 -16.58
C PHE A 304 11.47 4.27 -17.04
N ILE A 305 10.89 5.07 -16.14
CA ILE A 305 9.90 6.10 -16.51
C ILE A 305 10.52 7.15 -17.43
N PHE A 306 11.74 7.63 -17.15
CA PHE A 306 12.39 8.61 -18.02
C PHE A 306 12.70 8.06 -19.42
N THR A 307 13.12 6.79 -19.55
CA THR A 307 13.32 6.17 -20.87
C THR A 307 11.99 5.95 -21.60
N LEU A 308 10.93 5.51 -20.91
CA LEU A 308 9.59 5.34 -21.49
C LEU A 308 9.01 6.67 -21.98
N MET A 309 9.15 7.75 -21.19
CA MET A 309 8.78 9.11 -21.59
C MET A 309 9.58 9.57 -22.81
N ALA A 310 10.90 9.37 -22.84
CA ALA A 310 11.73 9.75 -23.98
C ALA A 310 11.33 9.01 -25.27
N VAL A 311 11.02 7.71 -25.19
CA VAL A 311 10.50 6.92 -26.33
C VAL A 311 9.13 7.45 -26.78
N PHE A 312 8.25 7.77 -25.84
CA PHE A 312 6.92 8.33 -26.16
C PHE A 312 7.03 9.70 -26.84
N PHE A 313 7.86 10.60 -26.32
CA PHE A 313 8.14 11.91 -26.94
C PHE A 313 8.79 11.79 -28.32
N ALA A 314 9.74 10.85 -28.51
CA ALA A 314 10.34 10.60 -29.83
C ALA A 314 9.30 10.07 -30.84
N GLY A 315 8.42 9.15 -30.41
CA GLY A 315 7.31 8.65 -31.23
C GLY A 315 6.31 9.75 -31.59
N LEU A 316 5.94 10.59 -30.62
CA LEU A 316 5.01 11.70 -30.81
C LEU A 316 5.60 12.79 -31.72
N PHE A 317 6.89 13.11 -31.57
CA PHE A 317 7.60 14.04 -32.46
C PHE A 317 7.68 13.49 -33.90
N SER A 318 8.02 12.20 -34.06
CA SER A 318 8.02 11.53 -35.38
C SER A 318 6.63 11.51 -36.02
N TRP A 319 5.57 11.30 -35.24
CA TRP A 319 4.18 11.35 -35.71
C TRP A 319 3.76 12.77 -36.13
N VAL A 320 4.13 13.80 -35.37
CA VAL A 320 3.90 15.21 -35.74
C VAL A 320 4.67 15.56 -37.03
N CYS A 321 5.92 15.12 -37.19
CA CYS A 321 6.65 15.27 -38.45
C CYS A 321 5.96 14.58 -39.63
N PHE A 322 5.40 13.37 -39.43
CA PHE A 322 4.63 12.66 -40.45
C PHE A 322 3.35 13.39 -40.85
N LEU A 323 2.60 13.93 -39.87
CA LEU A 323 1.40 14.75 -40.12
C LEU A 323 1.73 16.04 -40.89
N LEU A 324 2.82 16.73 -40.52
CA LEU A 324 3.28 17.94 -41.21
C LEU A 324 3.75 17.63 -42.66
N TRP A 325 4.44 16.52 -42.88
CA TRP A 325 4.78 16.03 -44.22
C TRP A 325 3.52 15.74 -45.05
N GLY A 326 2.56 15.01 -44.47
CA GLY A 326 1.29 14.67 -45.12
C GLY A 326 0.51 15.92 -45.54
N TYR A 327 0.38 16.90 -44.64
CA TYR A 327 -0.29 18.18 -44.91
C TYR A 327 0.40 18.99 -46.02
N GLY A 328 1.74 19.02 -46.02
CA GLY A 328 2.54 19.67 -47.08
C GLY A 328 2.36 19.03 -48.46
N ASN A 329 2.13 17.73 -48.54
CA ASN A 329 1.82 17.04 -49.80
C ASN A 329 0.37 17.27 -50.27
N ILE A 330 -0.60 17.35 -49.36
CA ILE A 330 -2.00 17.65 -49.69
C ILE A 330 -2.12 19.05 -50.31
N MET A 331 -1.48 20.06 -49.70
CA MET A 331 -1.46 21.43 -50.26
C MET A 331 -0.84 21.50 -51.67
N LYS A 332 0.21 20.73 -51.93
CA LYS A 332 0.82 20.63 -53.28
C LYS A 332 -0.10 19.95 -54.30
N CYS A 333 -0.99 19.05 -53.88
CA CYS A 333 -2.02 18.48 -54.74
C CYS A 333 -3.13 19.48 -55.06
N CYS A 334 -3.64 20.23 -54.07
CA CYS A 334 -4.68 21.24 -54.30
C CYS A 334 -4.24 22.30 -55.31
N GLN A 335 -3.03 22.87 -55.16
CA GLN A 335 -2.47 23.83 -56.13
C GLN A 335 -2.28 23.26 -57.55
N LYS A 336 -2.26 21.93 -57.72
CA LYS A 336 -2.14 21.27 -59.03
C LYS A 336 -3.50 21.02 -59.68
N MET A 337 -4.55 20.76 -58.90
CA MET A 337 -5.90 20.51 -59.42
C MET A 337 -6.60 21.78 -59.95
N ASP A 338 -6.35 22.94 -59.34
CA ASP A 338 -6.91 24.23 -59.81
C ASP A 338 -6.44 24.60 -61.24
N LYS A 339 -5.35 23.99 -61.73
CA LYS A 339 -4.82 24.22 -63.08
C LYS A 339 -5.38 23.30 -64.17
N GLU A 340 -6.11 22.24 -63.83
CA GLU A 340 -6.61 21.26 -64.83
C GLU A 340 -8.13 21.33 -65.10
N ILE A 341 -8.88 22.22 -64.42
CA ILE A 341 -10.34 22.38 -64.60
C ILE A 341 -10.72 23.13 -65.91
N SER A 342 -9.75 23.45 -66.78
CA SER A 342 -9.97 24.17 -68.05
C SER A 342 -9.67 23.35 -69.32
N LYS A 343 -10.43 22.27 -69.59
CA LYS A 343 -10.82 21.79 -70.95
C LYS A 343 -11.82 20.59 -70.91
N PRO A 344 -12.66 20.38 -71.94
CA PRO A 344 -13.83 19.48 -71.87
C PRO A 344 -13.64 18.06 -72.46
N LYS A 345 -14.45 17.10 -71.99
CA LYS A 345 -14.56 15.68 -72.46
C LYS A 345 -15.53 15.52 -73.66
N PRO A 346 -15.35 14.48 -74.50
CA PRO A 346 -16.24 13.28 -74.51
C PRO A 346 -15.49 11.96 -74.86
N LYS A 347 -16.01 10.71 -74.88
CA LYS A 347 -17.15 9.97 -74.24
C LYS A 347 -16.80 8.43 -74.27
N PRO A 348 -17.51 7.52 -73.56
CA PRO A 348 -17.01 6.16 -73.22
C PRO A 348 -17.73 4.96 -73.90
N LYS A 349 -17.16 3.73 -73.73
CA LYS A 349 -17.77 2.36 -73.67
C LYS A 349 -16.63 1.29 -73.66
N GLY A 350 -16.71 0.11 -73.05
CA GLY A 350 -17.68 -0.48 -72.11
C GLY A 350 -17.50 -2.01 -71.90
N ILE A 351 -18.22 -2.57 -70.92
CA ILE A 351 -18.74 -3.97 -70.81
C ILE A 351 -17.79 -5.13 -70.39
N ASN A 352 -17.99 -5.55 -69.12
CA ASN A 352 -18.08 -6.88 -68.48
C ASN A 352 -17.83 -8.19 -69.28
N HIS A 353 -17.35 -9.26 -68.60
CA HIS A 353 -18.18 -10.42 -68.15
C HIS A 353 -17.40 -11.42 -67.26
N ILE A 354 -18.11 -12.38 -66.64
CA ILE A 354 -17.67 -13.32 -65.58
C ILE A 354 -17.85 -14.78 -66.07
N ALA A 355 -16.93 -15.71 -65.76
CA ALA A 355 -17.23 -17.05 -65.17
C ALA A 355 -16.05 -18.05 -65.17
N GLY A 356 -15.83 -18.71 -64.02
CA GLY A 356 -15.55 -20.16 -63.91
C GLY A 356 -14.12 -20.70 -64.11
N GLY A 357 -13.65 -21.56 -63.18
CA GLY A 357 -12.43 -22.37 -63.38
C GLY A 357 -11.80 -22.95 -62.11
N THR A 358 -12.04 -24.23 -61.84
CA THR A 358 -11.58 -25.08 -60.72
C THR A 358 -10.07 -25.16 -60.42
N ASN A 359 -9.76 -25.28 -59.12
CA ASN A 359 -8.66 -26.03 -58.46
C ASN A 359 -7.34 -26.33 -59.19
N GLN A 360 -6.22 -25.91 -58.57
CA GLN A 360 -5.11 -26.84 -58.30
C GLN A 360 -4.29 -26.41 -57.07
N THR A 361 -3.77 -27.41 -56.34
CA THR A 361 -2.93 -27.26 -55.14
C THR A 361 -1.46 -27.13 -55.49
N GLU A 362 -0.72 -26.25 -54.81
CA GLU A 362 0.67 -26.54 -54.49
C GLU A 362 1.13 -25.90 -53.17
N LYS A 363 1.98 -26.63 -52.43
CA LYS A 363 2.48 -26.23 -51.11
C LYS A 363 3.73 -25.38 -51.27
N ILE A 364 3.75 -24.19 -50.67
CA ILE A 364 5.01 -23.53 -50.31
C ILE A 364 5.21 -23.65 -48.80
N VAL A 365 6.28 -24.34 -48.43
CA VAL A 365 6.76 -24.43 -47.05
C VAL A 365 7.40 -23.08 -46.69
N MET A 366 6.87 -22.39 -45.67
CA MET A 366 7.63 -21.34 -44.99
C MET A 366 8.22 -21.85 -43.68
N GLU A 367 9.54 -21.73 -43.58
CA GLU A 367 10.37 -22.16 -42.46
C GLU A 367 10.14 -21.26 -41.24
N ASN A 368 9.59 -21.84 -40.17
CA ASN A 368 9.24 -21.10 -38.96
C ASN A 368 10.50 -20.83 -38.11
N ARG A 369 11.09 -19.63 -38.22
CA ARG A 369 12.23 -19.20 -37.36
C ARG A 369 11.77 -18.43 -36.13
N ASN A 370 11.20 -19.15 -35.17
CA ASN A 370 11.04 -18.64 -33.80
C ASN A 370 12.41 -18.51 -33.12
N LYS A 371 13.06 -17.34 -33.23
CA LYS A 371 14.15 -16.97 -32.33
C LYS A 371 13.57 -16.62 -30.96
N LYS A 372 13.63 -17.57 -30.03
CA LYS A 372 13.42 -17.35 -28.60
C LYS A 372 14.45 -16.32 -28.12
N LEU A 373 14.00 -15.10 -27.82
CA LEU A 373 14.87 -14.05 -27.29
C LEU A 373 15.03 -14.26 -25.78
N GLU A 374 15.99 -15.09 -25.38
CA GLU A 374 16.37 -15.20 -23.97
C GLU A 374 17.12 -13.95 -23.53
N VAL A 375 16.38 -13.05 -22.88
CA VAL A 375 16.96 -11.90 -22.19
C VAL A 375 17.64 -12.41 -20.93
N LEU A 376 18.96 -12.61 -21.02
CA LEU A 376 19.83 -12.76 -19.85
C LEU A 376 19.87 -11.42 -19.10
N THR A 377 18.87 -11.16 -18.26
CA THR A 377 19.00 -10.18 -17.17
C THR A 377 19.92 -10.78 -16.12
N GLU A 378 21.19 -10.39 -16.19
CA GLU A 378 22.18 -10.67 -15.16
C GLU A 378 21.82 -9.85 -13.91
N THR A 379 20.95 -10.41 -13.08
CA THR A 379 20.59 -9.81 -11.78
C THR A 379 21.81 -9.87 -10.88
N VAL A 380 22.58 -8.77 -10.84
CA VAL A 380 23.63 -8.57 -9.84
C VAL A 380 22.96 -8.52 -8.47
N VAL A 381 22.97 -9.65 -7.78
CA VAL A 381 22.54 -9.75 -6.39
C VAL A 381 23.58 -9.02 -5.56
N TYR A 382 23.26 -7.78 -5.14
CA TYR A 382 24.02 -7.11 -4.11
C TYR A 382 23.81 -7.86 -2.79
N GLU A 383 24.74 -8.75 -2.47
CA GLU A 383 24.74 -9.41 -1.17
C GLU A 383 25.02 -8.35 -0.10
N THR A 384 24.01 -8.04 0.70
CA THR A 384 24.14 -7.08 1.80
C THR A 384 25.09 -7.67 2.83
N ILE A 385 26.33 -7.20 2.83
CA ILE A 385 27.34 -7.58 3.82
C ILE A 385 26.90 -7.01 5.17
N PHE A 386 26.73 -7.86 6.17
CA PHE A 386 26.52 -7.43 7.55
C PHE A 386 27.87 -7.42 8.27
N ASP A 387 28.20 -6.32 8.95
CA ASP A 387 29.51 -6.04 9.52
C ASP A 387 29.49 -5.83 11.04
N GLY A 388 28.33 -6.03 11.68
CA GLY A 388 28.20 -6.09 13.13
C GLY A 388 26.99 -6.89 13.61
N GLU A 389 26.96 -7.16 14.91
CA GLU A 389 25.87 -7.87 15.60
C GLU A 389 25.36 -7.03 16.78
N ALA A 390 24.05 -7.07 17.02
CA ALA A 390 23.37 -6.39 18.12
C ALA A 390 22.19 -7.22 18.66
N ILE A 391 21.71 -6.90 19.85
CA ILE A 391 20.53 -7.51 20.47
C ILE A 391 19.44 -6.45 20.52
N ASP A 392 18.23 -6.78 20.05
CA ASP A 392 17.07 -5.88 20.14
C ASP A 392 16.52 -5.85 21.59
N PRO A 393 16.40 -4.67 22.22
CA PRO A 393 15.98 -4.53 23.62
C PRO A 393 14.51 -4.93 23.85
N VAL A 394 13.67 -4.89 22.81
CA VAL A 394 12.25 -5.25 22.93
C VAL A 394 12.05 -6.76 22.89
N SER A 395 12.58 -7.44 21.88
CA SER A 395 12.38 -8.88 21.68
C SER A 395 13.46 -9.77 22.30
N GLY A 396 14.59 -9.19 22.70
CA GLY A 396 15.77 -9.92 23.20
C GLY A 396 16.52 -10.73 22.14
N ASN A 397 16.13 -10.64 20.86
CA ASN A 397 16.73 -11.42 19.78
C ASN A 397 17.97 -10.75 19.20
N MET A 398 18.94 -11.57 18.79
CA MET A 398 20.17 -11.09 18.16
C MET A 398 19.99 -10.93 16.64
N TYR A 399 20.54 -9.85 16.08
CA TYR A 399 20.50 -9.56 14.65
C TYR A 399 21.85 -9.06 14.14
N GLU A 400 22.12 -9.36 12.87
CA GLU A 400 23.23 -8.82 12.08
C GLU A 400 22.80 -7.46 11.50
N TYR A 401 23.68 -6.47 11.48
CA TYR A 401 23.42 -5.16 10.87
C TYR A 401 24.51 -4.74 9.87
N ASN A 402 24.15 -3.84 8.93
CA ASN A 402 25.07 -3.21 7.99
C ASN A 402 25.30 -1.73 8.40
N SER A 403 26.55 -1.39 8.71
CA SER A 403 26.94 -0.08 9.25
C SER A 403 26.77 1.10 8.28
N ARG A 404 26.59 0.82 6.98
CA ARG A 404 26.46 1.83 5.92
C ARG A 404 25.01 2.09 5.51
N THR A 405 24.15 1.09 5.58
CA THR A 405 22.76 1.16 5.11
C THR A 405 21.73 1.11 6.23
N GLY A 406 22.11 0.67 7.44
CA GLY A 406 21.17 0.43 8.54
C GLY A 406 20.33 -0.84 8.37
N ALA A 407 20.56 -1.63 7.31
CA ALA A 407 19.82 -2.88 7.08
C ALA A 407 20.09 -3.89 8.21
N ARG A 408 19.03 -4.59 8.66
CA ARG A 408 19.06 -5.60 9.74
C ARG A 408 18.61 -6.98 9.26
N LYS A 409 19.19 -8.04 9.82
CA LYS A 409 18.87 -9.44 9.53
C LYS A 409 18.90 -10.25 10.82
N TRP A 410 17.74 -10.75 11.24
CA TRP A 410 17.59 -11.55 12.45
C TRP A 410 18.35 -12.88 12.34
N LYS A 411 19.14 -13.22 13.37
CA LYS A 411 19.69 -14.57 13.49
C LYS A 411 18.59 -15.51 13.98
N LYS A 412 18.47 -16.68 13.36
CA LYS A 412 17.57 -17.73 13.85
C LYS A 412 18.09 -18.19 15.21
N THR A 413 17.28 -18.02 16.25
CA THR A 413 17.51 -18.63 17.56
C THR A 413 17.63 -20.15 17.37
N PRO A 414 18.64 -20.82 17.95
CA PRO A 414 18.70 -22.28 17.93
C PRO A 414 17.43 -22.84 18.60
N PRO A 415 16.86 -23.94 18.10
CA PRO A 415 15.79 -24.61 18.83
C PRO A 415 16.32 -25.02 20.20
N LEU A 416 15.64 -24.55 21.26
CA LEU A 416 15.96 -24.90 22.64
C LEU A 416 15.97 -26.42 22.79
N ALA A 417 17.13 -26.98 23.13
CA ALA A 417 17.24 -28.40 23.45
C ALA A 417 16.33 -28.70 24.67
N PRO A 418 15.48 -29.74 24.61
CA PRO A 418 14.56 -30.04 25.69
C PRO A 418 15.33 -30.59 26.90
N GLY A 419 15.58 -29.76 27.92
CA GLY A 419 16.22 -30.24 29.14
C GLY A 419 17.00 -29.25 30.02
N VAL A 420 16.71 -27.94 30.00
CA VAL A 420 17.29 -27.01 31.00
C VAL A 420 16.17 -26.30 31.77
N VAL A 421 16.00 -26.69 33.02
CA VAL A 421 15.07 -26.05 33.96
C VAL A 421 15.72 -24.75 34.46
N LEU A 422 15.16 -23.59 34.10
CA LEU A 422 15.56 -22.32 34.74
C LEU A 422 15.13 -22.35 36.22
N GLY A 423 16.07 -22.04 37.11
CA GLY A 423 15.82 -22.01 38.56
C GLY A 423 14.77 -20.98 38.95
N LYS A 424 13.86 -21.36 39.85
CA LYS A 424 12.90 -20.42 40.44
C LYS A 424 13.63 -19.37 41.27
N HIS A 425 13.50 -18.10 40.91
CA HIS A 425 13.90 -17.02 41.82
C HIS A 425 13.02 -17.05 43.08
N VAL A 426 13.67 -17.17 44.23
CA VAL A 426 13.04 -17.09 45.56
C VAL A 426 12.81 -15.61 45.87
N LEU A 427 11.56 -15.24 46.16
CA LEU A 427 11.21 -13.90 46.65
C LEU A 427 11.59 -13.77 48.14
N PRO A 428 12.14 -12.62 48.59
CA PRO A 428 12.34 -12.35 50.01
C PRO A 428 11.00 -12.12 50.75
N PRO A 429 10.94 -12.37 52.07
CA PRO A 429 9.69 -12.26 52.83
C PRO A 429 9.22 -10.81 53.01
N ARG A 430 7.90 -10.61 52.96
CA ARG A 430 7.27 -9.31 53.28
C ARG A 430 7.29 -9.06 54.79
N VAL A 431 7.65 -7.83 55.17
CA VAL A 431 7.42 -7.29 56.53
C VAL A 431 5.95 -6.83 56.63
N PRO A 432 5.22 -7.12 57.73
CA PRO A 432 3.85 -6.66 57.91
C PRO A 432 3.78 -5.16 58.28
N PRO A 433 2.67 -4.47 57.97
CA PRO A 433 2.52 -3.05 58.27
C PRO A 433 2.12 -2.77 59.72
N PHE A 434 2.47 -1.57 60.19
CA PHE A 434 1.78 -0.84 61.26
C PHE A 434 0.90 0.24 60.63
#